data_AF-A0A1Q8EEU2-F1
#
_entry.id   AF-A0A1Q8EEU2-F1
#
_cell.length_a   1.000
_cell.length_b   1.000
_cell.length_c   1.000
_cell.angle_alpha   90.00
_cell.angle_beta   90.00
_cell.angle_gamma   90.00
#
_symmetry.space_group_name_H-M   'P 1'
#
loop_
_entity.id
_entity.type
_entity.pdbx_description
1 polymer ?
#
loop_
_entity_poly.entity_id
_entity_poly.type
_entity_poly.pdbx_seq_one_letter_code
_entity_poly.pdbx_strand_id
1 'polypeptide(L)'
;MQSFHFTYANFRYLVFQIDGQYYLLDRRPNHLIGYLFMPLNWFFYQRIYPITNEDYHKINQKNDRLKHLVLPSTLGAGLSVFVGNWLRIHHVSKYFETDFSLKLNIILALMGIFLSFILAGWFYRSRKRSITSLTYINVEHPLYYKLVPSKISWKMIITYIAYLILIVGTAILSLVGFIYLGNLVFLLTATLLVFLHLIAVNLAYSTDSDHFYRVVDIRQKRDNHWSDYSKTI
;
A
#
# COMPACT_ATOMS: atom_id res chain seq x y z
N MET A 1 21.76 -11.83 14.17
CA MET A 1 20.41 -11.22 14.06
C MET A 1 19.46 -12.25 13.47
N GLN A 2 18.39 -12.58 14.17
CA GLN A 2 17.39 -13.54 13.69
C GLN A 2 16.59 -12.93 12.53
N SER A 3 16.40 -13.71 11.47
CA SER A 3 15.49 -13.37 10.37
C SER A 3 14.09 -13.88 10.67
N PHE A 4 13.07 -13.14 10.26
CA PHE A 4 11.67 -13.50 10.45
C PHE A 4 10.89 -13.40 9.14
N HIS A 5 9.71 -14.01 9.12
CA HIS A 5 8.74 -13.90 8.03
C HIS A 5 7.55 -13.05 8.47
N PHE A 6 6.83 -12.49 7.52
CA PHE A 6 5.57 -11.79 7.81
C PHE A 6 4.37 -12.71 7.62
N THR A 7 3.42 -12.62 8.54
CA THR A 7 2.07 -13.15 8.40
C THR A 7 1.12 -12.01 8.01
N TYR A 8 0.18 -12.29 7.12
CA TYR A 8 -0.81 -11.31 6.71
C TYR A 8 -1.75 -10.97 7.87
N ALA A 9 -2.03 -9.67 8.10
CA ALA A 9 -3.09 -9.23 9.01
C ALA A 9 -4.21 -8.54 8.24
N ASN A 10 -3.85 -7.53 7.44
CA ASN A 10 -4.67 -6.97 6.39
C ASN A 10 -3.80 -6.24 5.36
N PHE A 11 -4.42 -5.54 4.42
CA PHE A 11 -3.66 -4.81 3.39
C PHE A 11 -2.67 -3.76 3.94
N ARG A 12 -2.97 -3.11 5.07
CA ARG A 12 -2.08 -2.12 5.70
C ARG A 12 -1.07 -2.76 6.64
N TYR A 13 -1.46 -3.81 7.37
CA TYR A 13 -0.66 -4.36 8.46
C TYR A 13 -0.19 -5.79 8.22
N LEU A 14 1.04 -6.07 8.66
CA LEU A 14 1.61 -7.42 8.71
C LEU A 14 2.00 -7.75 10.15
N VAL A 15 1.93 -9.03 10.52
CA VAL A 15 2.42 -9.51 11.81
C VAL A 15 3.77 -10.18 11.61
N PHE A 16 4.66 -10.04 12.59
CA PHE A 16 5.89 -10.83 12.69
C PHE A 16 6.24 -11.08 14.16
N GLN A 17 7.13 -12.03 14.41
CA GLN A 17 7.58 -12.40 15.74
C GLN A 17 9.09 -12.22 15.86
N ILE A 18 9.54 -11.64 16.97
CA ILE A 18 10.96 -11.54 17.36
C ILE A 18 11.06 -11.86 18.84
N ASP A 19 11.99 -12.74 19.20
CA ASP A 19 12.29 -13.10 20.60
C ASP A 19 11.02 -13.49 21.41
N GLY A 20 10.11 -14.24 20.78
CA GLY A 20 8.86 -14.69 21.40
C GLY A 20 7.72 -13.64 21.42
N GLN A 21 8.02 -12.36 21.17
CA GLN A 21 7.03 -11.28 21.16
C GLN A 21 6.48 -11.01 19.74
N TYR A 22 5.17 -10.83 19.64
CA TYR A 22 4.52 -10.45 18.37
C TYR A 22 4.46 -8.94 18.17
N TYR A 23 4.59 -8.55 16.91
CA TYR A 23 4.58 -7.17 16.47
C TYR A 23 3.71 -6.99 15.23
N LEU A 24 3.07 -5.83 15.13
CA LEU A 24 2.28 -5.41 13.98
C LEU A 24 3.02 -4.29 13.25
N LEU A 25 3.47 -4.57 12.03
CA LEU A 25 4.06 -3.61 11.10
C LEU A 25 2.95 -2.81 10.40
N ASP A 26 3.03 -1.47 10.44
CA ASP A 26 2.24 -0.58 9.60
C ASP A 26 2.99 -0.22 8.32
N ARG A 27 2.54 -0.76 7.19
CA ARG A 27 3.19 -0.59 5.89
C ARG A 27 2.91 0.75 5.22
N ARG A 28 2.03 1.58 5.79
CA ARG A 28 1.76 2.91 5.21
C ARG A 28 3.08 3.71 5.22
N PRO A 29 3.55 4.18 4.05
CA PRO A 29 4.78 4.97 3.97
C PRO A 29 4.77 6.14 4.94
N ASN A 30 5.91 6.37 5.59
CA ASN A 30 6.11 7.49 6.51
C ASN A 30 6.47 8.79 5.78
N HIS A 31 7.00 8.67 4.57
CA HIS A 31 7.45 9.79 3.74
C HIS A 31 6.82 9.72 2.37
N LEU A 32 6.54 10.89 1.76
CA LEU A 32 5.96 10.99 0.42
C LEU A 32 6.80 10.27 -0.64
N ILE A 33 8.13 10.36 -0.54
CA ILE A 33 9.05 9.69 -1.46
C ILE A 33 8.88 8.15 -1.46
N GLY A 34 8.44 7.57 -0.33
CA GLY A 34 8.15 6.14 -0.23
C GLY A 34 6.97 5.68 -1.10
N TYR A 35 6.13 6.61 -1.57
CA TYR A 35 5.07 6.30 -2.53
C TYR A 35 5.58 6.22 -3.98
N LEU A 36 6.70 6.87 -4.33
CA LEU A 36 7.21 6.88 -5.71
C LEU A 36 7.95 5.60 -6.08
N PHE A 37 8.69 5.03 -5.13
CA PHE A 37 9.50 3.84 -5.36
C PHE A 37 9.39 2.90 -4.17
N MET A 38 8.72 1.78 -4.38
CA MET A 38 8.37 0.85 -3.32
C MET A 38 9.57 0.35 -2.48
N PRO A 39 10.70 -0.07 -3.08
CA PRO A 39 11.90 -0.45 -2.31
C PRO A 39 12.50 0.67 -1.45
N LEU A 40 12.20 1.95 -1.71
CA LEU A 40 12.71 3.04 -0.87
C LEU A 40 12.21 2.92 0.58
N ASN A 41 11.06 2.28 0.79
CA ASN A 41 10.51 2.06 2.13
C ASN A 41 11.45 1.25 3.04
N TRP A 42 12.36 0.42 2.49
CA TRP A 42 13.34 -0.34 3.28
C TRP A 42 14.41 0.56 3.93
N PHE A 43 14.64 1.76 3.41
CA PHE A 43 15.64 2.68 3.96
C PHE A 43 15.10 3.51 5.13
N PHE A 44 13.78 3.57 5.29
CA PHE A 44 13.12 4.34 6.35
C PHE A 44 12.72 3.48 7.55
N TYR A 45 12.67 4.10 8.72
CA TYR A 45 12.06 3.46 9.88
C TYR A 45 10.57 3.28 9.65
N GLN A 46 10.06 2.11 10.01
CA GLN A 46 8.65 1.75 9.91
C GLN A 46 7.99 1.76 11.28
N ARG A 47 6.70 2.10 11.31
CA ARG A 47 5.90 2.10 12.54
C ARG A 47 5.51 0.68 12.90
N ILE A 48 5.79 0.30 14.13
CA ILE A 48 5.56 -1.04 14.65
C ILE A 48 4.84 -0.94 15.98
N TYR A 49 3.89 -1.84 16.22
CA TYR A 49 3.13 -1.89 17.46
C TYR A 49 3.28 -3.27 18.09
N PRO A 50 3.70 -3.39 19.36
CA PRO A 50 3.67 -4.68 20.04
C PRO A 50 2.22 -5.15 20.17
N ILE A 51 1.98 -6.44 19.97
CA ILE A 51 0.66 -7.06 20.11
C ILE A 51 0.73 -8.26 21.04
N THR A 52 -0.38 -8.57 21.70
CA THR A 52 -0.47 -9.75 22.57
C THR A 52 -0.70 -11.03 21.76
N ASN A 53 -0.47 -12.19 22.37
CA ASN A 53 -0.81 -13.48 21.77
C ASN A 53 -2.31 -13.56 21.44
N GLU A 54 -3.17 -13.01 22.29
CA GLU A 54 -4.62 -12.96 22.07
C GLU A 54 -4.98 -12.15 20.83
N ASP A 55 -4.37 -10.97 20.64
CA ASP A 55 -4.57 -10.14 19.46
C ASP A 55 -4.14 -10.86 18.19
N TYR A 56 -3.00 -11.56 18.24
CA TYR A 56 -2.53 -12.39 17.14
C TYR A 56 -3.53 -13.51 16.78
N HIS A 57 -4.05 -14.23 17.77
CA HIS A 57 -5.04 -15.28 17.53
C HIS A 57 -6.34 -14.73 16.91
N LYS A 58 -6.83 -13.56 17.36
CA LYS A 58 -8.00 -12.89 16.76
C LYS A 58 -7.77 -12.52 15.29
N ILE A 59 -6.58 -12.00 14.96
CA ILE A 59 -6.19 -11.70 13.58
C ILE A 59 -6.19 -12.98 12.74
N ASN A 60 -5.59 -14.05 13.25
CA ASN A 60 -5.51 -15.31 12.51
C ASN A 60 -6.90 -15.93 12.29
N GLN A 61 -7.76 -15.95 13.32
CA GLN A 61 -9.12 -16.45 13.22
C GLN A 61 -9.94 -15.69 12.16
N LYS A 62 -9.80 -14.36 12.10
CA LYS A 62 -10.45 -13.56 11.04
C LYS A 62 -9.93 -13.97 9.66
N ASN A 63 -8.62 -14.11 9.50
CA ASN A 63 -8.04 -14.47 8.21
C ASN A 63 -8.46 -15.86 7.76
N ASP A 64 -8.54 -16.82 8.68
CA ASP A 64 -9.03 -18.17 8.37
C ASP A 64 -10.49 -18.13 7.90
N ARG A 65 -11.36 -17.33 8.52
CA ARG A 65 -12.71 -17.09 8.01
C ARG A 65 -12.71 -16.48 6.60
N LEU A 66 -11.78 -15.55 6.33
CA LEU A 66 -11.67 -14.92 5.00
C LEU A 66 -11.13 -15.87 3.93
N LYS A 67 -10.29 -16.86 4.27
CA LYS A 67 -9.80 -17.86 3.32
C LYS A 67 -10.93 -18.70 2.71
N HIS A 68 -12.03 -18.88 3.44
CA HIS A 68 -13.20 -19.61 2.96
C HIS A 68 -14.15 -18.76 2.10
N LEU A 69 -13.94 -17.44 2.00
CA LEU A 69 -14.69 -16.58 1.09
C LEU A 69 -14.10 -16.72 -0.32
N VAL A 70 -14.64 -17.67 -1.08
CA VAL A 70 -14.35 -17.81 -2.50
C VAL A 70 -15.09 -16.69 -3.25
N LEU A 71 -14.36 -15.90 -4.04
CA LEU A 71 -14.96 -14.98 -5.01
C LEU A 71 -15.85 -15.81 -5.95
N PRO A 72 -17.17 -15.55 -6.01
CA PRO A 72 -18.05 -16.29 -6.91
C PRO A 72 -17.51 -16.23 -8.34
N SER A 73 -17.33 -17.39 -8.98
CA SER A 73 -16.92 -17.49 -10.39
C SER A 73 -17.86 -16.71 -11.30
N THR A 74 -19.13 -16.56 -10.90
CA THR A 74 -20.15 -15.74 -11.55
C THR A 74 -19.83 -14.25 -11.59
N LEU A 75 -19.16 -13.68 -10.58
CA LEU A 75 -18.71 -12.28 -10.62
C LEU A 75 -17.60 -12.10 -11.66
N GLY A 76 -16.65 -13.03 -11.72
CA GLY A 76 -15.59 -13.03 -12.72
C GLY A 76 -16.15 -13.17 -14.15
N ALA A 77 -17.07 -14.13 -14.34
CA ALA A 77 -17.75 -14.33 -15.61
C ALA A 77 -18.57 -13.09 -16.01
N GLY A 78 -19.35 -12.50 -15.09
CA GLY A 78 -20.14 -11.30 -15.34
C GLY A 78 -19.27 -10.09 -15.73
N LEU A 79 -18.17 -9.85 -15.02
CA LEU A 79 -17.19 -8.82 -15.37
C LEU A 79 -16.58 -9.06 -16.75
N SER A 80 -16.23 -10.31 -17.08
CA SER A 80 -15.66 -10.63 -18.39
C SER A 80 -16.64 -10.38 -19.55
N VAL A 81 -17.92 -10.72 -19.35
CA VAL A 81 -18.99 -10.48 -20.34
C VAL A 81 -19.24 -8.97 -20.48
N PHE A 82 -19.28 -8.24 -19.36
CA PHE A 82 -19.44 -6.79 -19.38
C PHE A 82 -18.30 -6.11 -20.15
N VAL A 83 -17.04 -6.43 -19.81
CA VAL A 83 -15.86 -5.87 -20.50
C VAL A 83 -15.84 -6.29 -21.96
N GLY A 84 -16.14 -7.56 -22.26
CA GLY A 84 -16.19 -8.07 -23.63
C GLY A 84 -17.24 -7.36 -24.49
N ASN A 85 -18.44 -7.11 -23.94
CA ASN A 85 -19.47 -6.35 -24.64
C ASN A 85 -19.08 -4.87 -24.78
N TRP A 86 -18.49 -4.27 -23.76
CA TRP A 86 -18.01 -2.89 -23.80
C TRP A 86 -16.97 -2.67 -24.91
N LEU A 87 -16.03 -3.61 -25.07
CA LEU A 87 -15.02 -3.58 -26.13
C LEU A 87 -15.59 -3.81 -27.54
N ARG A 88 -16.72 -4.52 -27.66
CA ARG A 88 -17.38 -4.80 -28.96
C ARG A 88 -18.19 -3.62 -29.47
N ILE A 89 -18.67 -2.75 -28.59
CA ILE A 89 -19.40 -1.56 -29.02
C ILE A 89 -18.37 -0.61 -29.64
N HIS A 90 -18.39 -0.52 -30.98
CA HIS A 90 -17.56 0.43 -31.69
C HIS A 90 -17.90 1.85 -31.21
N HIS A 91 -16.87 2.65 -30.95
CA HIS A 91 -16.97 4.06 -30.57
C HIS A 91 -17.47 4.39 -29.16
N VAL A 92 -17.50 3.46 -28.20
CA VAL A 92 -17.84 3.84 -26.80
C VAL A 92 -16.92 4.93 -26.29
N SER A 93 -15.65 4.89 -26.65
CA SER A 93 -14.68 5.93 -26.31
C SER A 93 -15.06 7.32 -26.80
N LYS A 94 -15.78 7.45 -27.94
CA LYS A 94 -16.22 8.75 -28.47
C LYS A 94 -17.18 9.47 -27.54
N TYR A 95 -18.01 8.74 -26.79
CA TYR A 95 -18.90 9.36 -25.80
C TYR A 95 -18.16 9.98 -24.60
N PHE A 96 -16.88 9.68 -24.45
CA PHE A 96 -16.02 10.23 -23.40
C PHE A 96 -15.02 11.27 -23.92
N GLU A 97 -15.04 11.56 -25.23
CA GLU A 97 -14.25 12.65 -25.79
C GLU A 97 -14.81 14.00 -25.31
N THR A 98 -13.91 14.92 -24.99
CA THR A 98 -14.27 16.27 -24.55
C THR A 98 -13.50 17.29 -25.37
N ASP A 99 -14.17 18.38 -25.73
CA ASP A 99 -13.56 19.52 -26.43
C ASP A 99 -12.89 20.51 -25.46
N PHE A 100 -12.45 20.01 -24.30
CA PHE A 100 -11.81 20.83 -23.29
C PHE A 100 -10.47 21.35 -23.80
N SER A 101 -10.17 22.60 -23.46
CA SER A 101 -8.86 23.18 -23.75
C SER A 101 -7.75 22.41 -23.03
N LEU A 102 -6.54 22.43 -23.60
CA LEU A 102 -5.36 21.82 -22.99
C LEU A 102 -5.16 22.22 -21.51
N LYS A 103 -5.41 23.50 -21.19
CA LYS A 103 -5.30 24.02 -19.81
C LYS A 103 -6.30 23.33 -18.87
N LEU A 104 -7.54 23.14 -19.31
CA LEU A 104 -8.56 22.43 -18.52
C LEU A 104 -8.20 20.96 -18.35
N ASN A 105 -7.68 20.29 -19.38
CA ASN A 105 -7.23 18.90 -19.27
C ASN A 105 -6.11 18.75 -18.24
N ILE A 106 -5.15 19.68 -18.21
CA ILE A 106 -4.08 19.67 -17.19
C ILE A 106 -4.68 19.84 -15.78
N ILE A 107 -5.61 20.77 -15.59
CA ILE A 107 -6.29 20.98 -14.29
C ILE A 107 -7.03 19.71 -13.86
N LEU A 108 -7.79 19.09 -14.75
CA LEU A 108 -8.53 17.86 -14.47
C LEU A 108 -7.60 16.68 -14.19
N ALA A 109 -6.47 16.57 -14.89
CA ALA A 109 -5.46 15.54 -14.62
C ALA A 109 -4.89 15.68 -13.20
N LEU A 110 -4.57 16.91 -12.77
CA LEU A 110 -4.11 17.19 -11.41
C LEU A 110 -5.19 16.89 -10.36
N MET A 111 -6.46 17.21 -10.65
CA MET A 111 -7.59 16.84 -9.80
C MET A 111 -7.75 15.32 -9.69
N GLY A 112 -7.55 14.58 -10.78
CA GLY A 112 -7.56 13.12 -10.79
C GLY A 112 -6.47 12.54 -9.89
N ILE A 113 -5.24 13.03 -10.00
CA ILE A 113 -4.13 12.62 -9.12
C ILE A 113 -4.47 12.95 -7.65
N PHE A 114 -4.99 14.14 -7.37
CA PHE A 114 -5.40 14.54 -6.03
C PHE A 114 -6.51 13.63 -5.46
N LEU A 115 -7.50 13.28 -6.29
CA LEU A 115 -8.54 12.32 -5.93
C LEU A 115 -7.95 10.95 -5.58
N SER A 116 -6.96 10.46 -6.35
CA SER A 116 -6.27 9.21 -6.03
C SER A 116 -5.62 9.23 -4.64
N PHE A 117 -5.03 10.36 -4.23
CA PHE A 117 -4.48 10.53 -2.87
C PHE A 117 -5.56 10.49 -1.79
N ILE A 118 -6.71 11.13 -2.01
CA ILE A 118 -7.85 11.08 -1.08
C ILE A 118 -8.34 9.64 -0.94
N LEU A 119 -8.54 8.93 -2.05
CA LEU A 119 -8.98 7.54 -2.07
C LEU A 119 -7.99 6.63 -1.33
N ALA A 120 -6.70 6.78 -1.59
CA ALA A 120 -5.65 6.04 -0.87
C ALA A 120 -5.72 6.32 0.63
N GLY A 121 -5.85 7.59 1.02
CA GLY A 121 -6.00 7.99 2.43
C GLY A 121 -7.23 7.36 3.09
N TRP A 122 -8.37 7.35 2.41
CA TRP A 122 -9.60 6.75 2.91
C TRP A 122 -9.46 5.23 3.04
N PHE A 123 -8.85 4.59 2.05
CA PHE A 123 -8.55 3.16 2.07
C PHE A 123 -7.64 2.78 3.27
N TYR A 124 -6.53 3.50 3.48
CA TYR A 124 -5.65 3.29 4.64
C TYR A 124 -6.36 3.51 5.98
N ARG A 125 -7.29 4.46 6.05
CA ARG A 125 -8.11 4.71 7.25
C ARG A 125 -9.09 3.56 7.49
N SER A 126 -9.75 3.07 6.46
CA SER A 126 -10.60 1.88 6.52
C SER A 126 -9.83 0.66 7.02
N ARG A 127 -8.64 0.40 6.49
CA ARG A 127 -7.79 -0.72 6.93
C ARG A 127 -7.26 -0.55 8.35
N LYS A 128 -6.98 0.69 8.81
CA LYS A 128 -6.68 0.98 10.23
C LYS A 128 -7.84 0.58 11.13
N ARG A 129 -9.03 1.10 10.85
CA ARG A 129 -10.24 0.82 11.64
C ARG A 129 -10.51 -0.67 11.77
N SER A 130 -10.32 -1.42 10.68
CA SER A 130 -10.54 -2.87 10.66
C SER A 130 -9.63 -3.66 11.61
N ILE A 131 -8.44 -3.17 11.94
CA ILE A 131 -7.55 -3.84 12.92
C ILE A 131 -7.84 -3.32 14.32
N THR A 132 -7.96 -2.01 14.49
CA THR A 132 -8.25 -1.43 15.82
C THR A 132 -9.60 -1.87 16.39
N SER A 133 -10.55 -2.27 15.54
CA SER A 133 -11.81 -2.85 16.00
C SER A 133 -11.70 -4.32 16.46
N LEU A 134 -10.61 -5.01 16.13
CA LEU A 134 -10.39 -6.43 16.46
C LEU A 134 -9.46 -6.61 17.65
N THR A 135 -8.53 -5.68 17.82
CA THR A 135 -7.40 -5.80 18.75
C THR A 135 -7.33 -4.56 19.64
N TYR A 136 -6.85 -4.70 20.88
CA TYR A 136 -6.70 -3.58 21.82
C TYR A 136 -5.39 -2.79 21.63
N ILE A 137 -4.89 -2.72 20.40
CA ILE A 137 -3.60 -2.12 20.10
C ILE A 137 -3.63 -0.63 20.37
N ASN A 138 -2.72 -0.16 21.22
CA ASN A 138 -2.45 1.27 21.37
C ASN A 138 -1.66 1.78 20.15
N VAL A 139 -2.37 2.32 19.17
CA VAL A 139 -1.78 2.88 17.94
C VAL A 139 -1.15 4.27 18.15
N GLU A 140 -1.20 4.81 19.37
CA GLU A 140 -0.68 6.17 19.68
C GLU A 140 0.81 6.17 20.00
N HIS A 141 1.37 5.01 20.35
CA HIS A 141 2.78 4.88 20.74
C HIS A 141 3.52 3.84 19.89
N PRO A 142 3.78 4.15 18.59
CA PRO A 142 4.56 3.26 17.73
C PRO A 142 6.01 3.18 18.18
N LEU A 143 6.57 1.98 18.07
CA LEU A 143 8.00 1.75 17.95
C LEU A 143 8.43 1.97 16.50
N TYR A 144 9.74 2.22 16.29
CA TYR A 144 10.29 2.53 14.98
C TYR A 144 11.46 1.62 14.66
N TYR A 145 11.26 0.60 13.82
CA TYR A 145 12.34 -0.29 13.39
C TYR A 145 12.65 -0.09 11.91
N LYS A 146 13.92 -0.24 11.55
CA LYS A 146 14.37 -0.30 10.16
C LYS A 146 14.39 -1.76 9.71
N LEU A 147 13.48 -2.09 8.80
CA LEU A 147 13.27 -3.46 8.31
C LEU A 147 13.72 -3.57 6.84
N VAL A 148 14.59 -4.54 6.56
CA VAL A 148 15.16 -4.77 5.23
C VAL A 148 15.02 -6.25 4.87
N PRO A 149 14.72 -6.60 3.60
CA PRO A 149 14.79 -7.99 3.16
C PRO A 149 16.20 -8.56 3.37
N SER A 150 16.28 -9.78 3.87
CA SER A 150 17.55 -10.47 4.11
C SER A 150 18.27 -10.81 2.81
N LYS A 151 17.51 -11.08 1.74
CA LYS A 151 18.00 -11.31 0.38
C LYS A 151 17.02 -10.71 -0.62
N ILE A 152 17.53 -10.11 -1.69
CA ILE A 152 16.72 -9.67 -2.83
C ILE A 152 16.79 -10.78 -3.88
N SER A 153 15.66 -11.41 -4.18
CA SER A 153 15.58 -12.47 -5.18
C SER A 153 15.37 -11.91 -6.59
N TRP A 154 15.80 -12.65 -7.61
CA TRP A 154 15.57 -12.26 -9.01
C TRP A 154 14.07 -12.17 -9.34
N LYS A 155 13.25 -13.03 -8.72
CA LYS A 155 11.79 -12.98 -8.82
C LYS A 155 11.25 -11.62 -8.37
N MET A 156 11.70 -11.11 -7.22
CA MET A 156 11.28 -9.78 -6.72
C MET A 156 11.60 -8.67 -7.72
N ILE A 157 12.80 -8.70 -8.31
CA ILE A 157 13.25 -7.70 -9.28
C ILE A 157 12.37 -7.75 -10.53
N ILE A 158 12.16 -8.93 -11.11
CA ILE A 158 11.30 -9.11 -12.30
C ILE A 158 9.88 -8.64 -12.02
N THR A 159 9.27 -9.09 -10.91
CA THR A 159 7.91 -8.70 -10.54
C THR A 159 7.79 -7.19 -10.37
N TYR A 160 8.82 -6.56 -9.77
CA TYR A 160 8.85 -5.12 -9.59
C TYR A 160 8.97 -4.36 -10.93
N ILE A 161 9.86 -4.80 -11.83
CA ILE A 161 10.00 -4.21 -13.17
C ILE A 161 8.70 -4.36 -13.96
N ALA A 162 8.09 -5.55 -13.95
CA ALA A 162 6.81 -5.79 -14.59
C ALA A 162 5.71 -4.86 -14.04
N TYR A 163 5.67 -4.68 -12.71
CA TYR A 163 4.77 -3.74 -12.06
C TYR A 163 4.98 -2.29 -12.52
N LEU A 164 6.24 -1.83 -12.62
CA LEU A 164 6.55 -0.48 -13.10
C LEU A 164 6.06 -0.28 -14.53
N ILE A 165 6.32 -1.23 -15.43
CA ILE A 165 5.88 -1.13 -16.82
C ILE A 165 4.36 -1.14 -16.92
N LEU A 166 3.70 -2.10 -16.27
CA LEU A 166 2.27 -2.33 -16.42
C LEU A 166 1.40 -1.31 -15.69
N ILE A 167 1.75 -0.93 -14.46
CA ILE A 167 0.91 -0.01 -13.67
C ILE A 167 1.38 1.43 -13.88
N VAL A 168 2.65 1.72 -13.64
CA VAL A 168 3.17 3.10 -13.70
C VAL A 168 3.24 3.58 -15.14
N GLY A 169 3.77 2.75 -16.05
CA GLY A 169 3.82 3.06 -17.49
C GLY A 169 2.43 3.34 -18.07
N THR A 170 1.47 2.45 -17.83
CA THR A 170 0.08 2.63 -18.30
C THR A 170 -0.59 3.86 -17.68
N ALA A 171 -0.33 4.17 -16.40
CA ALA A 171 -0.85 5.38 -15.77
C ALA A 171 -0.32 6.65 -16.45
N ILE A 172 0.99 6.70 -16.73
CA ILE A 172 1.63 7.83 -17.43
C ILE A 172 1.07 7.96 -18.85
N LEU A 173 1.01 6.87 -19.61
CA LEU A 173 0.45 6.88 -20.96
C LEU A 173 -1.01 7.34 -20.96
N SER A 174 -1.79 6.93 -19.95
CA SER A 174 -3.18 7.37 -19.80
C SER A 174 -3.27 8.85 -19.43
N LEU A 175 -2.42 9.37 -18.53
CA LEU A 175 -2.39 10.81 -18.23
C LEU A 175 -2.04 11.63 -19.47
N VAL A 176 -1.01 11.23 -20.21
CA VAL A 176 -0.61 11.86 -21.48
C VAL A 176 -1.75 11.77 -22.49
N GLY A 177 -2.33 10.59 -22.67
CA GLY A 177 -3.47 10.36 -23.56
C GLY A 177 -4.65 11.27 -23.23
N PHE A 178 -5.00 11.44 -21.95
CA PHE A 178 -6.05 12.37 -21.55
C PHE A 178 -5.70 13.83 -21.86
N ILE A 179 -4.48 14.28 -21.55
CA ILE A 179 -4.06 15.67 -21.76
C ILE A 179 -4.17 16.06 -23.24
N TYR A 180 -3.75 15.18 -24.14
CA TYR A 180 -3.74 15.45 -25.59
C TYR A 180 -5.05 15.12 -26.31
N LEU A 181 -5.74 14.04 -25.93
CA LEU A 181 -6.95 13.57 -26.63
C LEU A 181 -8.25 14.01 -25.96
N GLY A 182 -8.21 14.57 -24.74
CA GLY A 182 -9.40 15.02 -24.01
C GLY A 182 -10.36 13.89 -23.64
N ASN A 183 -9.96 12.63 -23.69
CA ASN A 183 -10.87 11.51 -23.46
C ASN A 183 -10.91 11.10 -21.96
N LEU A 184 -12.09 11.21 -21.34
CA LEU A 184 -12.30 10.94 -19.92
C LEU A 184 -12.00 9.49 -19.51
N VAL A 185 -12.05 8.52 -20.43
CA VAL A 185 -11.63 7.14 -20.14
C VAL A 185 -10.17 7.12 -19.70
N PHE A 186 -9.29 7.86 -20.40
CA PHE A 186 -7.89 7.95 -20.03
C PHE A 186 -7.69 8.62 -18.66
N LEU A 187 -8.48 9.64 -18.31
CA LEU A 187 -8.44 10.27 -16.99
C LEU A 187 -8.85 9.29 -15.88
N LEU A 188 -9.95 8.55 -16.09
CA LEU A 188 -10.45 7.56 -15.14
C LEU A 188 -9.45 6.41 -14.95
N THR A 189 -8.89 5.90 -16.05
CA THR A 189 -7.85 4.87 -16.02
C THR A 189 -6.60 5.36 -15.27
N ALA A 190 -6.11 6.56 -15.59
CA ALA A 190 -4.99 7.17 -14.88
C ALA A 190 -5.27 7.31 -13.39
N THR A 191 -6.44 7.85 -13.02
CA THR A 191 -6.85 8.05 -11.62
C THR A 191 -6.87 6.72 -10.85
N LEU A 192 -7.45 5.67 -11.46
CA LEU A 192 -7.49 4.34 -10.88
C LEU A 192 -6.08 3.76 -10.70
N LEU A 193 -5.24 3.81 -11.74
CA LEU A 193 -3.88 3.25 -11.69
C LEU A 193 -2.97 3.99 -10.71
N VAL A 194 -3.08 5.32 -10.63
CA VAL A 194 -2.37 6.12 -9.61
C VAL A 194 -2.84 5.73 -8.21
N PHE A 195 -4.15 5.57 -7.99
CA PHE A 195 -4.68 5.08 -6.71
C PHE A 195 -4.12 3.70 -6.36
N LEU A 196 -4.13 2.76 -7.31
CA LEU A 196 -3.58 1.42 -7.14
C LEU A 196 -2.08 1.48 -6.83
N HIS A 197 -1.32 2.33 -7.51
CA HIS A 197 0.10 2.54 -7.24
C HIS A 197 0.36 3.03 -5.81
N LEU A 198 -0.42 4.02 -5.36
CA LEU A 198 -0.30 4.59 -4.02
C LEU A 198 -0.55 3.57 -2.90
N ILE A 199 -1.38 2.55 -3.13
CA ILE A 199 -1.60 1.48 -2.14
C ILE A 199 -0.64 0.30 -2.34
N ALA A 200 -0.19 0.04 -3.58
CA ALA A 200 0.69 -1.06 -3.93
C ALA A 200 2.10 -0.93 -3.35
N VAL A 201 2.52 0.25 -2.90
CA VAL A 201 3.77 0.45 -2.14
C VAL A 201 3.86 -0.44 -0.89
N ASN A 202 2.73 -0.91 -0.36
CA ASN A 202 2.71 -1.88 0.73
C ASN A 202 3.28 -3.26 0.33
N LEU A 203 3.40 -3.56 -0.97
CA LEU A 203 4.03 -4.78 -1.45
C LEU A 203 5.55 -4.78 -1.20
N ALA A 204 6.14 -3.67 -0.70
CA ALA A 204 7.54 -3.61 -0.24
C ALA A 204 7.86 -4.71 0.78
N TYR A 205 6.84 -5.11 1.53
CA TYR A 205 6.90 -6.17 2.52
C TYR A 205 5.94 -7.28 2.09
N SER A 206 6.51 -8.44 1.73
CA SER A 206 5.82 -9.63 1.27
C SER A 206 5.56 -10.60 2.42
N THR A 207 4.51 -11.40 2.30
CA THR A 207 4.17 -12.51 3.21
C THR A 207 4.53 -13.88 2.62
N ASP A 208 5.20 -13.88 1.48
CA ASP A 208 5.66 -15.10 0.81
C ASP A 208 6.72 -15.81 1.67
N SER A 209 6.63 -17.14 1.78
CA SER A 209 7.47 -17.96 2.67
C SER A 209 8.96 -17.85 2.33
N ASP A 210 9.28 -17.55 1.07
CA ASP A 210 10.67 -17.40 0.61
C ASP A 210 11.28 -16.02 0.98
N HIS A 211 10.48 -15.11 1.53
CA HIS A 211 10.89 -13.74 1.84
C HIS A 211 11.16 -13.56 3.34
N PHE A 212 12.45 -13.50 3.66
CA PHE A 212 12.92 -13.22 5.02
C PHE A 212 13.30 -11.76 5.19
N TYR A 213 13.02 -11.23 6.38
CA TYR A 213 13.36 -9.88 6.76
C TYR A 213 14.20 -9.89 8.02
N ARG A 214 14.96 -8.82 8.22
CA ARG A 214 15.74 -8.59 9.45
C ARG A 214 15.57 -7.16 9.92
N VAL A 215 15.61 -6.98 11.24
CA VAL A 215 15.76 -5.66 11.85
C VAL A 215 17.22 -5.26 11.71
N VAL A 216 17.47 -4.12 11.06
CA VAL A 216 18.82 -3.56 10.93
C VAL A 216 19.10 -2.56 12.03
N ASP A 217 18.07 -1.83 12.46
CA ASP A 217 18.19 -0.80 13.48
C ASP A 217 16.85 -0.55 14.20
N ILE A 218 16.92 -0.11 15.44
CA ILE A 218 15.79 0.23 16.31
C ILE A 218 15.98 1.66 16.81
N ARG A 219 15.08 2.55 16.44
CA ARG A 219 15.10 3.92 16.95
C ARG A 219 14.47 3.93 18.34
N GLN A 220 15.31 3.89 19.37
CA GLN A 220 14.88 4.14 20.74
C GLN A 220 14.39 5.60 20.85
N LYS A 221 13.31 5.81 21.61
CA LYS A 221 12.85 7.15 21.96
C LYS A 221 14.01 7.78 22.72
N ARG A 222 14.54 8.90 22.22
CA ARG A 222 15.56 9.66 22.93
C ARG A 222 14.87 10.13 24.21
N ASP A 223 15.18 9.51 25.35
CA ASP A 223 14.74 10.03 26.63
C ASP A 223 15.25 11.47 26.70
N ASN A 224 14.33 12.42 26.96
CA ASN A 224 14.69 13.81 27.15
C ASN A 224 15.52 13.91 28.43
N HIS A 225 16.82 13.71 28.30
CA HIS A 225 17.80 13.95 29.35
C HIS A 225 18.01 15.48 29.47
N TRP A 226 17.01 16.17 29.99
CA TRP A 226 17.09 17.57 30.43
C TRP A 226 16.69 17.68 31.90
N SER A 227 17.21 16.78 32.75
CA SER A 227 17.00 16.83 34.20
C SER A 227 18.30 16.75 35.00
N ASP A 228 19.36 17.45 34.60
CA ASP A 228 20.55 17.53 35.49
C ASP A 228 21.43 18.79 35.37
N TYR A 229 20.91 19.90 34.84
CA TYR A 229 21.63 21.19 34.86
C TYR A 229 20.84 22.31 35.56
N SER A 230 20.24 22.03 36.72
CA SER A 230 19.74 23.09 37.62
C SER A 230 20.17 22.93 39.09
N LYS A 231 21.23 22.16 39.36
CA LYS A 231 21.84 22.08 40.70
C LYS A 231 23.33 22.34 40.66
N THR A 232 23.73 23.52 40.18
CA THR A 232 24.99 24.17 40.57
C THR A 232 25.03 25.58 39.96
N ILE A 233 24.39 26.54 40.62
CA ILE A 233 24.93 27.88 40.96
C ILE A 233 24.26 28.28 42.29
#